data_AF-A0A2A5GWE9-F1
#
_entry.id   AF-A0A2A5GWE9-F1
#
_cell.length_a   1.000
_cell.length_b   1.000
_cell.length_c   1.000
_cell.angle_alpha   90.00
_cell.angle_beta   90.00
_cell.angle_gamma   90.00
#
_symmetry.space_group_name_H-M   'P 1'
#
loop_
_entity.id
_entity.type
_entity.pdbx_description
1 polymer ?
#
loop_
_entity_poly.entity_id
_entity_poly.type
_entity_poly.pdbx_seq_one_letter_code
_entity_poly.pdbx_strand_id
1 'polypeptide(L)'
;MSDKLKVIDEPVNVYGEEIFDGCFVPDPELIFLNDGLPWDMPWVDDIKDMHNHYQIPEKVKEFDKEKLEALLKFRIAFLEEELNEMKDSESADDVVDALIDLVVVAIGTLDLFEVNAQKAWSAVHKANMSKEVGIKASRPNPLGLPDLIKPEGWEAPSHRDNIGRLGEIFD
;
A
#
# COMPACT_ATOMS: atom_id res chain seq x y z
N MET A 1 -34.86 41.90 6.53
CA MET A 1 -33.76 42.89 6.48
C MET A 1 -32.77 42.46 7.55
N SER A 2 -31.92 41.46 7.29
CA SER A 2 -30.68 41.54 6.48
C SER A 2 -29.88 42.80 6.76
N ASP A 3 -28.76 42.61 7.45
CA ASP A 3 -27.42 43.14 7.17
C ASP A 3 -26.64 43.26 8.48
N LYS A 4 -25.39 42.81 8.65
CA LYS A 4 -24.39 42.12 7.82
C LYS A 4 -23.43 41.48 8.82
N LEU A 5 -23.05 40.22 8.59
CA LEU A 5 -21.86 39.64 9.21
C LEU A 5 -20.67 40.54 8.86
N LYS A 6 -19.89 40.96 9.87
CA LYS A 6 -18.60 41.60 9.63
C LYS A 6 -17.69 40.55 9.01
N VAL A 7 -17.25 40.83 7.79
CA VAL A 7 -16.13 40.17 7.13
C VAL A 7 -14.93 40.27 8.08
N ILE A 8 -14.38 39.13 8.44
CA ILE A 8 -13.08 39.02 9.11
C ILE A 8 -12.08 39.13 7.98
N ASP A 9 -11.32 40.23 7.93
CA ASP A 9 -10.27 40.41 6.93
C ASP A 9 -9.23 39.29 7.10
N GLU A 10 -8.91 38.62 5.99
CA GLU A 10 -7.89 37.58 5.94
C GLU A 10 -6.50 38.15 6.30
N PRO A 11 -5.65 37.41 7.04
CA PRO A 11 -4.35 37.91 7.42
C PRO A 11 -3.46 38.02 6.17
N VAL A 12 -3.01 39.23 5.85
CA VAL A 12 -2.00 39.53 4.82
C VAL A 12 -0.63 39.69 5.45
N ASN A 13 0.42 39.24 4.76
CA ASN A 13 1.80 39.45 5.21
C ASN A 13 2.21 40.93 5.07
N VAL A 14 3.40 41.31 5.56
CA VAL A 14 3.92 42.70 5.52
C VAL A 14 4.14 43.26 4.10
N TYR A 15 3.92 42.44 3.07
CA TYR A 15 4.00 42.82 1.66
C TYR A 15 2.62 42.82 0.97
N GLY A 16 1.53 42.56 1.69
CA GLY A 16 0.16 42.61 1.15
C GLY A 16 -0.24 41.41 0.31
N GLU A 17 0.47 40.28 0.43
CA GLU A 17 0.13 39.02 -0.24
C GLU A 17 -0.72 38.14 0.69
N GLU A 18 -1.69 37.43 0.11
CA GLU A 18 -2.48 36.41 0.81
C GLU A 18 -1.54 35.34 1.37
N ILE A 19 -1.69 35.06 2.67
CA ILE A 19 -0.96 33.98 3.32
C ILE A 19 -1.67 32.68 2.96
N PHE A 20 -1.22 32.01 1.90
CA PHE A 20 -1.45 30.57 1.78
C PHE A 20 -0.64 29.91 2.90
N ASP A 21 -1.29 29.72 4.05
CA ASP A 21 -0.81 28.88 5.13
C ASP A 21 -0.70 27.45 4.60
N GLY A 22 0.50 27.07 4.18
CA GLY A 22 0.88 25.71 3.79
C GLY A 22 0.74 24.67 4.92
N CYS A 23 -0.06 24.89 5.95
CA CYS A 23 -0.62 23.80 6.74
C CYS A 23 -1.51 22.95 5.84
N PHE A 24 -1.01 21.76 5.50
CA PHE A 24 -1.86 20.64 5.13
C PHE A 24 -3.00 20.54 6.17
N VAL A 25 -4.21 20.91 5.75
CA VAL A 25 -5.44 20.56 6.47
C VAL A 25 -5.84 19.21 5.89
N PRO A 26 -5.58 18.08 6.58
CA PRO A 26 -6.12 16.81 6.13
C PRO A 26 -7.62 16.98 6.00
N ASP A 27 -8.17 16.64 4.84
CA ASP A 27 -9.60 16.63 4.64
C ASP A 27 -10.22 15.75 5.75
N PRO A 28 -11.07 16.32 6.63
CA PRO A 28 -11.64 15.58 7.75
C PRO A 28 -12.55 14.43 7.29
N GLU A 29 -13.01 14.41 6.04
CA GLU A 29 -13.74 13.29 5.45
C GLU A 29 -12.79 12.15 5.00
N LEU A 30 -11.54 12.45 4.64
CA LEU A 30 -10.53 11.45 4.25
C LEU A 30 -10.00 10.59 5.41
N ILE A 31 -10.22 11.01 6.67
CA ILE A 31 -9.74 10.27 7.85
C ILE A 31 -10.67 9.09 8.22
N PHE A 32 -11.92 9.03 7.73
CA PHE A 32 -12.89 8.01 8.15
C PHE A 32 -13.84 7.48 7.06
N LEU A 33 -13.45 7.47 5.79
CA LEU A 33 -14.20 6.72 4.76
C LEU A 33 -13.90 5.21 4.86
N ASN A 34 -14.28 4.59 5.98
CA ASN A 34 -14.50 3.14 6.01
C ASN A 34 -15.62 2.78 6.99
N ASP A 35 -16.78 3.39 6.77
CA ASP A 35 -18.04 3.08 7.45
C ASP A 35 -18.65 1.77 6.91
N GLY A 36 -17.94 0.65 7.13
CA GLY A 36 -18.55 -0.68 7.13
C GLY A 36 -18.91 -1.29 5.77
N LEU A 37 -18.19 -0.97 4.70
CA LEU A 37 -18.31 -1.74 3.45
C LEU A 37 -17.48 -3.04 3.53
N PRO A 38 -17.98 -4.15 2.96
CA PRO A 38 -17.16 -5.34 2.77
C PRO A 38 -15.92 -4.93 1.99
N TRP A 39 -14.76 -5.42 2.42
CA TRP A 39 -13.44 -5.10 1.88
C TRP A 39 -13.29 -5.57 0.42
N ASP A 40 -14.04 -4.99 -0.50
CA ASP A 40 -13.73 -5.06 -1.92
C ASP A 40 -12.45 -4.22 -2.07
N MET A 41 -11.35 -4.88 -2.39
CA MET A 41 -10.13 -4.19 -2.78
C MET A 41 -10.25 -3.84 -4.26
N PRO A 42 -10.69 -2.61 -4.62
CA PRO A 42 -10.80 -2.24 -6.03
C PRO A 42 -9.47 -2.45 -6.76
N TRP A 43 -8.35 -2.25 -6.07
CA TRP A 43 -7.01 -2.43 -6.63
C TRP A 43 -6.74 -3.87 -7.12
N VAL A 44 -7.31 -4.90 -6.50
CA VAL A 44 -7.13 -6.28 -6.97
C VAL A 44 -7.85 -6.49 -8.30
N ASP A 45 -9.08 -5.98 -8.41
CA ASP A 45 -9.87 -6.08 -9.62
C ASP A 45 -9.33 -5.17 -10.74
N ASP A 46 -8.91 -3.95 -10.41
CA ASP A 46 -8.29 -3.00 -11.36
C ASP A 46 -7.02 -3.58 -11.99
N ILE A 47 -6.17 -4.22 -11.19
CA ILE A 47 -4.94 -4.87 -11.67
C ILE A 47 -5.26 -6.07 -12.56
N LYS A 48 -6.25 -6.87 -12.17
CA LYS A 48 -6.71 -8.01 -12.99
C LYS A 48 -7.26 -7.53 -14.33
N ASP A 49 -8.04 -6.46 -14.33
CA ASP A 49 -8.57 -5.85 -15.54
C ASP A 49 -7.46 -5.29 -16.43
N MET A 50 -6.46 -4.63 -15.84
CA MET A 50 -5.27 -4.18 -16.56
C MET A 50 -4.51 -5.35 -17.20
N HIS A 51 -4.25 -6.43 -16.47
CA HIS A 51 -3.58 -7.61 -17.01
C HIS A 51 -4.38 -8.28 -18.14
N ASN A 52 -5.69 -8.36 -18.00
CA ASN A 52 -6.59 -8.88 -19.03
C ASN A 52 -6.58 -8.00 -20.28
N HIS A 53 -6.59 -6.68 -20.11
CA HIS A 53 -6.49 -5.72 -21.21
C HIS A 53 -5.22 -5.95 -22.05
N TYR A 54 -4.09 -6.19 -21.39
CA TYR A 54 -2.81 -6.49 -22.04
C TYR A 54 -2.58 -7.97 -22.35
N GLN A 55 -3.58 -8.84 -22.09
CA GLN A 55 -3.55 -10.29 -22.37
C GLN A 55 -2.34 -11.01 -21.73
N ILE A 56 -1.83 -10.49 -20.61
CA ILE A 56 -0.66 -11.05 -19.91
C ILE A 56 -0.96 -12.45 -19.35
N PRO A 57 -2.12 -12.71 -18.69
CA PRO A 57 -2.40 -14.02 -18.10
C PRO A 57 -2.38 -15.16 -19.14
N GLU A 58 -2.85 -14.91 -20.36
CA GLU A 58 -2.84 -15.92 -21.42
C GLU A 58 -1.42 -16.34 -21.83
N LYS A 59 -0.46 -15.43 -21.75
CA LYS A 59 0.96 -15.76 -21.96
C LYS A 59 1.57 -16.50 -20.79
N VAL A 60 1.26 -16.07 -19.57
CA VAL A 60 1.83 -16.68 -18.35
C VAL A 60 1.33 -18.12 -18.18
N LYS A 61 0.09 -18.46 -18.57
CA LYS A 61 -0.43 -19.84 -18.57
C LYS A 61 0.43 -20.83 -19.36
N GLU A 62 1.16 -20.37 -20.38
CA GLU A 62 2.05 -21.20 -21.20
C GLU A 62 3.46 -21.38 -20.60
N PHE A 63 3.74 -20.74 -19.45
CA PHE A 63 5.08 -20.75 -18.86
C PHE A 63 5.35 -22.06 -18.10
N ASP A 64 6.52 -22.61 -18.36
CA ASP A 64 7.15 -23.66 -17.55
C ASP A 64 7.88 -23.05 -16.34
N LYS A 65 8.46 -23.91 -15.50
CA LYS A 65 9.22 -23.49 -14.31
C LYS A 65 10.30 -22.45 -14.62
N GLU A 66 11.09 -22.64 -15.67
CA GLU A 66 12.18 -21.72 -16.01
C GLU A 66 11.66 -20.33 -16.38
N LYS A 67 10.57 -20.26 -17.15
CA LYS A 67 9.93 -18.98 -17.49
C LYS A 67 9.22 -18.34 -16.30
N LEU A 68 8.62 -19.13 -15.39
CA LEU A 68 8.05 -18.61 -14.15
C LEU A 68 9.13 -18.02 -13.23
N GLU A 69 10.29 -18.68 -13.12
CA GLU A 69 11.44 -18.13 -12.38
C GLU A 69 11.95 -16.83 -13.01
N ALA A 70 12.03 -16.78 -14.35
CA ALA A 70 12.41 -15.58 -15.07
C ALA A 70 11.38 -14.45 -14.86
N LEU A 71 10.08 -14.76 -14.91
CA LEU A 71 9.00 -13.82 -14.61
C LEU A 71 9.12 -13.30 -13.18
N LEU A 72 9.32 -14.17 -12.18
CA LEU A 72 9.46 -13.73 -10.79
C LEU A 72 10.66 -12.78 -10.61
N LYS A 73 11.81 -13.09 -11.22
CA LYS A 73 12.99 -12.20 -11.21
C LYS A 73 12.68 -10.85 -11.87
N PHE A 74 11.94 -10.86 -12.98
CA PHE A 74 11.53 -9.66 -13.68
C PHE A 74 10.58 -8.79 -12.82
N ARG A 75 9.63 -9.40 -12.12
CA ARG A 75 8.74 -8.70 -11.18
C ARG A 75 9.48 -8.12 -9.97
N ILE A 76 10.47 -8.84 -9.45
CA ILE A 76 11.34 -8.34 -8.36
C ILE A 76 12.14 -7.12 -8.81
N ALA A 77 12.62 -7.10 -10.06
CA ALA A 77 13.34 -5.95 -10.60
C ALA A 77 12.47 -4.69 -10.64
N PHE A 78 11.20 -4.79 -11.03
CA PHE A 78 10.26 -3.66 -10.96
C PHE A 78 10.02 -3.19 -9.52
N LEU A 79 9.84 -4.10 -8.56
CA LEU A 79 9.72 -3.69 -7.15
C LEU A 79 10.95 -2.93 -6.65
N GLU A 80 12.14 -3.33 -7.12
CA GLU A 80 13.39 -2.63 -6.78
C GLU A 80 13.49 -1.26 -7.48
N GLU A 81 13.01 -1.15 -8.72
CA GLU A 81 12.90 0.11 -9.46
C GLU A 81 12.04 1.13 -8.69
N GLU A 82 10.78 0.81 -8.39
CA GLU A 82 9.87 1.73 -7.68
C GLU A 82 10.38 2.10 -6.28
N LEU A 83 11.01 1.14 -5.59
CA LEU A 83 11.64 1.42 -4.29
C LEU A 83 12.82 2.38 -4.41
N ASN A 84 13.58 2.33 -5.50
CA ASN A 84 14.69 3.25 -5.72
C ASN A 84 14.18 4.64 -6.13
N GLU A 85 13.13 4.72 -6.96
CA GLU A 85 12.46 5.99 -7.26
C GLU A 85 11.93 6.69 -6.00
N MET A 86 11.33 5.94 -5.07
CA MET A 86 10.90 6.49 -3.77
C MET A 86 12.08 7.05 -2.94
N LYS A 87 13.27 6.43 -3.01
CA LYS A 87 14.45 6.91 -2.27
C LYS A 87 15.02 8.20 -2.86
N ASP A 88 14.86 8.37 -4.16
CA ASP A 88 15.35 9.52 -4.91
C ASP A 88 14.28 10.63 -5.07
N SER A 89 13.09 10.43 -4.48
CA SER A 89 11.99 11.40 -4.50
C SER A 89 12.39 12.77 -3.96
N GLU A 90 12.05 13.82 -4.71
CA GLU A 90 12.30 15.21 -4.35
C GLU A 90 11.02 15.93 -3.88
N SER A 91 9.86 15.30 -4.10
CA SER A 91 8.56 15.86 -3.76
C SER A 91 7.65 14.85 -3.03
N ALA A 92 6.60 15.36 -2.39
CA ALA A 92 5.57 14.51 -1.78
C ALA A 92 4.75 13.74 -2.83
N ASP A 93 4.62 14.29 -4.04
CA ASP A 93 3.93 13.65 -5.17
C ASP A 93 4.69 12.39 -5.59
N ASP A 94 6.01 12.51 -5.80
CA ASP A 94 6.90 11.41 -6.15
C ASP A 94 6.83 10.27 -5.12
N VAL A 95 6.78 10.60 -3.82
CA VAL A 95 6.67 9.60 -2.75
C VAL A 95 5.34 8.86 -2.82
N VAL A 96 4.24 9.57 -3.07
CA VAL A 96 2.91 8.95 -3.19
C VAL A 96 2.84 8.07 -4.43
N ASP A 97 3.36 8.54 -5.56
CA ASP A 97 3.41 7.81 -6.84
C ASP A 97 4.18 6.50 -6.68
N ALA A 98 5.43 6.56 -6.21
CA ALA A 98 6.27 5.39 -6.01
C ALA A 98 5.68 4.40 -4.98
N LEU A 99 4.98 4.88 -3.94
CA LEU A 99 4.26 4.01 -3.00
C LEU A 99 3.10 3.27 -3.66
N ILE A 100 2.35 3.94 -4.53
CA ILE A 100 1.26 3.32 -5.28
C ILE A 100 1.81 2.34 -6.32
N ASP A 101 2.88 2.68 -7.03
CA ASP A 101 3.49 1.79 -8.02
C ASP A 101 4.06 0.51 -7.39
N LEU A 102 4.66 0.62 -6.19
CA LEU A 102 5.02 -0.56 -5.39
C LEU A 102 3.81 -1.49 -5.14
N VAL A 103 2.64 -0.91 -4.84
CA VAL A 103 1.40 -1.68 -4.61
C VAL A 103 0.90 -2.29 -5.93
N VAL A 104 0.91 -1.54 -7.03
CA VAL A 104 0.55 -2.02 -8.37
C VAL A 104 1.40 -3.21 -8.78
N VAL A 105 2.72 -3.11 -8.63
CA VAL A 105 3.65 -4.19 -8.98
C VAL A 105 3.46 -5.39 -8.06
N ALA A 106 3.30 -5.18 -6.75
CA ALA A 106 3.12 -6.25 -5.77
C ALA A 106 1.81 -7.02 -6.00
N ILE A 107 0.66 -6.33 -6.08
CA ILE A 107 -0.64 -6.96 -6.33
C ILE A 107 -0.66 -7.63 -7.70
N GLY A 108 -0.08 -7.00 -8.73
CA GLY A 108 0.05 -7.62 -10.05
C GLY A 108 0.89 -8.89 -10.03
N THR A 109 1.92 -8.94 -9.19
CA THR A 109 2.70 -10.17 -9.04
C THR A 109 1.86 -11.27 -8.39
N LEU A 110 1.04 -10.96 -7.38
CA LEU A 110 0.12 -11.95 -6.80
C LEU A 110 -0.89 -12.47 -7.83
N ASP A 111 -1.47 -11.59 -8.65
CA ASP A 111 -2.43 -11.96 -9.71
C ASP A 111 -1.79 -12.89 -10.76
N LEU A 112 -0.62 -12.54 -11.31
CA LEU A 112 0.06 -13.35 -12.33
C LEU A 112 0.48 -14.74 -11.83
N PHE A 113 0.74 -14.87 -10.52
CA PHE A 113 1.06 -16.15 -9.88
C PHE A 113 -0.18 -16.84 -9.29
N GLU A 114 -1.39 -16.36 -9.58
CA GLU A 114 -2.66 -16.95 -9.13
C GLU A 114 -2.77 -17.05 -7.60
N VAL A 115 -2.18 -16.10 -6.89
CA VAL A 115 -2.30 -15.96 -5.43
C VAL A 115 -3.49 -15.07 -5.12
N ASN A 116 -4.39 -15.54 -4.24
CA ASN A 116 -5.51 -14.71 -3.79
C ASN A 116 -4.99 -13.61 -2.84
N ALA A 117 -4.86 -12.39 -3.37
CA ALA A 117 -4.35 -11.22 -2.64
C ALA A 117 -5.24 -10.87 -1.43
N GLN A 118 -6.56 -10.91 -1.58
CA GLN A 118 -7.52 -10.65 -0.51
C GLN A 118 -7.33 -11.60 0.69
N LYS A 119 -7.17 -12.90 0.39
CA LYS A 119 -6.92 -13.94 1.41
C LYS A 119 -5.58 -13.71 2.10
N ALA A 120 -4.53 -13.39 1.34
CA ALA A 120 -3.21 -13.11 1.89
C ALA A 120 -3.24 -11.86 2.81
N TRP A 121 -3.84 -10.77 2.34
CA TRP A 121 -4.02 -9.55 3.12
C TRP A 121 -4.81 -9.79 4.40
N SER A 122 -5.95 -10.47 4.31
CA SER A 122 -6.80 -10.75 5.47
C SER A 122 -6.07 -11.54 6.54
N ALA A 123 -5.24 -12.51 6.13
CA ALA A 123 -4.41 -13.29 7.07
C ALA A 123 -3.37 -12.41 7.76
N VAL A 124 -2.65 -11.57 7.01
CA VAL A 124 -1.63 -10.65 7.55
C VAL A 124 -2.27 -9.59 8.45
N HIS A 125 -3.36 -8.96 8.01
CA HIS A 125 -4.09 -7.96 8.77
C HIS A 125 -4.60 -8.54 10.08
N LYS A 126 -5.27 -9.70 10.06
CA LYS A 126 -5.73 -10.40 11.27
C LYS A 126 -4.58 -10.67 12.24
N ALA A 127 -3.44 -11.17 11.75
CA ALA A 127 -2.28 -11.46 12.59
C ALA A 127 -1.58 -10.18 13.11
N ASN A 128 -1.66 -9.07 12.38
CA ASN A 128 -1.13 -7.79 12.84
C ASN A 128 -2.04 -7.14 13.89
N MET A 129 -3.36 -7.22 13.71
CA MET A 129 -4.35 -6.68 14.66
C MET A 129 -4.42 -7.49 15.96
N SER A 130 -3.88 -8.71 16.00
CA SER A 130 -3.74 -9.50 17.24
C SER A 130 -2.44 -9.21 18.02
N LYS A 131 -1.60 -8.28 17.54
CA LYS A 131 -0.42 -7.82 18.29
C LYS A 131 -0.83 -6.81 19.35
N GLU A 132 -0.02 -6.72 20.40
CA GLU A 132 -0.21 -5.77 21.48
C GLU A 132 0.72 -4.56 21.32
N VAL A 133 0.26 -3.39 21.74
CA VAL A 133 1.08 -2.18 21.79
C VAL A 133 2.09 -2.29 22.93
N GLY A 134 3.37 -1.99 22.66
CA GLY A 134 4.42 -1.99 23.68
C GLY A 134 5.63 -1.14 23.31
N ILE A 135 6.73 -1.31 24.06
CA ILE A 135 8.01 -0.65 23.82
C ILE A 135 9.11 -1.72 23.87
N LYS A 136 9.85 -1.88 22.78
CA LYS A 136 10.95 -2.83 22.69
C LYS A 136 12.25 -2.12 23.04
N ALA A 137 12.70 -2.28 24.29
CA ALA A 137 13.89 -1.61 24.84
C ALA A 137 15.18 -1.83 24.03
N SER A 138 15.26 -2.88 23.20
CA SER A 138 16.43 -3.21 22.40
C SER A 138 16.52 -2.48 21.05
N ARG A 139 15.50 -1.73 20.64
CA ARG A 139 15.47 -1.04 19.34
C ARG A 139 15.54 0.47 19.56
N PRO A 140 16.46 1.19 18.89
CA PRO A 140 16.41 2.65 18.86
C PRO A 140 15.06 3.10 18.29
N ASN A 141 14.31 3.88 19.06
CA ASN A 141 13.01 4.42 18.66
C ASN A 141 13.05 5.96 18.71
N PRO A 142 13.77 6.60 17.76
CA PRO A 142 13.92 8.05 17.74
C PRO A 142 12.58 8.79 17.52
N LEU A 143 11.57 8.11 16.99
CA LEU A 143 10.25 8.68 16.69
C LEU A 143 9.22 8.48 17.82
N GLY A 144 9.54 7.67 18.85
CA GLY A 144 8.63 7.41 19.97
C GLY A 144 7.35 6.65 19.60
N LEU A 145 7.31 5.98 18.44
CA LEU A 145 6.13 5.23 17.99
C LEU A 145 5.95 3.94 18.82
N PRO A 146 4.71 3.47 19.04
CA PRO A 146 4.49 2.18 19.68
C PRO A 146 5.10 1.03 18.88
N ASP A 147 5.74 0.09 19.57
CA ASP A 147 6.11 -1.19 18.96
C ASP A 147 4.90 -2.14 18.93
N LEU A 148 4.85 -2.99 17.91
CA LEU A 148 3.90 -4.09 17.83
C LEU A 148 4.54 -5.36 18.40
N ILE A 149 4.13 -5.76 19.59
CA ILE A 149 4.64 -6.92 20.32
C ILE A 149 3.76 -8.14 20.02
N LYS A 150 4.43 -9.29 19.82
CA LYS A 150 3.75 -10.58 19.66
C LYS A 150 3.44 -11.14 21.05
N PRO A 151 2.17 -11.26 21.46
CA PRO A 151 1.83 -11.84 22.76
C PRO A 151 2.17 -13.35 22.81
N GLU A 152 2.10 -13.93 24.02
CA GLU A 152 2.24 -15.37 24.19
C GLU A 152 1.17 -16.12 23.38
N GLY A 153 1.58 -17.17 22.67
CA GLY A 153 0.68 -17.94 21.79
C GLY A 153 0.32 -17.23 20.48
N TRP A 154 0.90 -16.07 20.16
CA TRP A 154 0.69 -15.42 18.86
C TRP A 154 1.19 -16.31 17.71
N GLU A 155 0.36 -16.47 16.69
CA GLU A 155 0.67 -17.25 15.49
C GLU A 155 0.94 -16.32 14.30
N ALA A 156 1.98 -16.65 13.53
CA ALA A 156 2.26 -15.97 12.27
C ALA A 156 1.19 -16.29 11.23
N PRO A 157 0.86 -15.35 10.31
CA PRO A 157 0.01 -15.68 9.18
C PRO A 157 0.68 -16.77 8.34
N SER A 158 -0.13 -17.67 7.79
CA SER A 158 0.31 -18.72 6.87
C SER A 158 -0.34 -18.51 5.51
N HIS A 159 0.42 -18.75 4.45
CA HIS A 159 -0.04 -18.70 3.06
C HIS A 159 0.13 -20.03 2.33
N ARG A 160 0.45 -21.12 3.05
CA ARG A 160 0.76 -22.44 2.45
C ARG A 160 -0.34 -22.96 1.52
N ASP A 161 -1.60 -22.64 1.79
CA ASP A 161 -2.76 -23.01 1.00
C ASP A 161 -3.19 -21.89 0.01
N ASN A 162 -2.28 -20.96 -0.28
CA ASN A 162 -2.50 -19.77 -1.12
C ASN A 162 -1.18 -19.31 -1.79
N ILE A 163 -0.34 -20.24 -2.24
CA ILE A 163 0.93 -19.91 -2.93
C ILE A 163 0.80 -19.91 -4.46
N GLY A 164 -0.35 -20.31 -5.01
CA GLY A 164 -0.60 -20.34 -6.44
C GLY A 164 0.51 -21.04 -7.23
N ARG A 165 0.91 -20.46 -8.36
CA ARG A 165 1.96 -20.98 -9.24
C ARG A 165 3.38 -20.80 -8.70
N LEU A 166 3.57 -20.11 -7.57
CA LEU A 166 4.88 -20.08 -6.90
C LEU A 166 5.29 -21.48 -6.42
N GLY A 167 4.33 -22.36 -6.13
CA GLY A 167 4.60 -23.76 -5.82
C GLY A 167 5.38 -24.48 -6.93
N GLU A 168 5.16 -24.15 -8.21
CA GLU A 168 5.90 -24.76 -9.33
C GLU A 168 7.39 -24.37 -9.34
N ILE A 169 7.74 -23.25 -8.70
CA ILE A 169 9.12 -22.77 -8.57
C ILE A 169 9.80 -23.43 -7.35
N PHE A 170 9.10 -23.46 -6.21
CA PHE A 170 9.73 -23.71 -4.91
C PHE A 170 9.45 -25.09 -4.29
N ASP A 171 8.43 -25.83 -4.75
CA ASP A 171 8.08 -27.17 -4.26
C ASP A 171 8.42 -28.27 -5.29
#